data_AF-A0A960YJM4-F1
#
_entry.id   AF-A0A960YJM4-F1
#
_cell.length_a   1.000
_cell.length_b   1.000
_cell.length_c   1.000
_cell.angle_alpha   90.00
_cell.angle_beta   90.00
_cell.angle_gamma   90.00
#
_symmetry.space_group_name_H-M   'P 1'
#
loop_
_entity.id
_entity.type
_entity.pdbx_description
1 polymer ?
#
loop_
_entity_poly.entity_id
_entity_poly.type
_entity_poly.pdbx_seq_one_letter_code
_entity_poly.pdbx_strand_id
1 'polypeptide(L)'
;MYRVVFQKPSLWKRFGGLISFDPTLLVAGFVGILMGLAFFGGNWMQVLVVSLVPFILYAVVKNTMAMFLVWIGTSPILTNFVRIDMGAGIPDITVDRVASLLLLMALVFQVALKMRTLRRMAPVEWVMLAIFLVLLPGVARAREPVAAGQLIYDQILTPFIAFFLAKNL
;
A
#
# COMPACT_ATOMS: atom_id res chain seq x y z
N MET A 1 -22.77 19.07 5.78
CA MET A 1 -21.31 18.89 5.61
C MET A 1 -20.62 19.60 6.78
N TYR A 2 -20.13 18.87 7.78
CA TYR A 2 -19.41 19.48 8.90
C TYR A 2 -17.93 19.55 8.58
N ARG A 3 -17.39 20.76 8.45
CA ARG A 3 -15.95 21.01 8.25
C ARG A 3 -15.32 21.07 9.64
N VAL A 4 -14.59 20.04 10.03
CA VAL A 4 -13.81 20.06 11.28
C VAL A 4 -12.66 21.05 11.08
N VAL A 5 -12.78 22.25 11.64
CA VAL A 5 -11.73 23.27 11.63
C VAL A 5 -10.94 23.11 12.92
N PHE A 6 -9.75 22.52 12.83
CA PHE A 6 -8.82 22.48 13.96
C PHE A 6 -8.33 23.92 14.24
N GLN A 7 -8.89 24.56 15.27
CA GLN A 7 -8.37 25.84 15.77
C GLN A 7 -6.98 25.61 16.35
N LYS A 8 -5.95 26.18 15.72
CA LYS A 8 -4.58 26.14 16.24
C LYS A 8 -4.52 26.88 17.59
N PRO A 9 -3.96 26.26 18.65
CA PRO A 9 -3.85 26.87 19.97
C PRO A 9 -3.01 28.16 19.92
N SER A 10 -3.39 29.15 20.74
CA SER A 10 -2.90 30.55 20.69
C SER A 10 -1.37 30.70 20.80
N LEU A 11 -0.68 29.76 21.45
CA LEU A 11 0.78 29.72 21.56
C LEU A 11 1.48 29.58 20.20
N TRP A 12 0.82 28.99 19.21
CA TRP A 12 1.39 28.70 17.89
C TRP A 12 1.32 29.87 16.90
N LYS A 13 0.51 30.91 17.18
CA LYS A 13 0.46 32.12 16.34
C LYS A 13 1.77 32.92 16.39
N ARG A 14 2.54 32.84 17.49
CA ARG A 14 3.80 33.59 17.66
C ARG A 14 4.98 33.04 16.86
N PHE A 15 4.95 31.77 16.46
CA PHE A 15 6.02 31.14 15.66
C PHE A 15 5.75 31.13 14.15
N GLY A 16 4.59 31.62 13.71
CA GLY A 16 4.10 31.51 12.33
C GLY A 16 4.81 32.37 11.27
N GLY A 17 5.85 33.14 11.63
CA GLY A 17 6.54 34.06 10.73
C GLY A 17 7.82 33.51 10.06
N LEU A 18 8.45 32.47 10.62
CA LEU A 18 9.78 32.00 10.15
C LEU A 18 9.80 30.54 9.69
N ILE A 19 8.96 29.67 10.26
CA ILE A 19 8.85 28.27 9.84
C ILE A 19 7.37 27.89 9.99
N SER A 20 6.68 27.63 8.87
CA SER A 20 5.34 27.04 8.92
C SER A 20 5.48 25.63 9.50
N PHE A 21 5.23 25.48 10.80
CA PHE A 21 5.27 24.17 11.44
C PHE A 21 4.17 23.29 10.86
N ASP A 22 4.56 22.39 9.97
CA ASP A 22 3.72 21.33 9.48
C ASP A 22 4.01 20.08 10.33
N PRO A 23 3.04 19.57 11.12
CA PRO A 23 3.22 18.34 11.89
C PRO A 23 3.60 17.13 11.02
N THR A 24 3.41 17.19 9.70
CA THR A 24 3.93 16.16 8.78
C THR A 24 5.46 16.07 8.79
N LEU A 25 6.18 17.18 9.02
CA LEU A 25 7.64 17.18 9.09
C LEU A 25 8.15 16.43 10.33
N LEU A 26 7.43 16.48 11.45
CA LEU A 26 7.77 15.69 12.64
C LEU A 26 7.55 14.21 12.40
N VAL A 27 6.44 13.83 11.76
CA VAL A 27 6.18 12.44 11.41
C VAL A 27 7.22 11.93 10.43
N ALA A 28 7.55 12.71 9.39
CA ALA A 28 8.59 12.38 8.42
C ALA A 28 9.97 12.26 9.08
N GLY A 29 10.32 13.17 9.99
CA GLY A 29 11.56 13.11 10.77
C GLY A 29 11.62 11.88 11.67
N PHE A 30 10.53 11.56 12.38
CA PHE A 30 10.44 10.37 13.23
C PHE A 30 10.58 9.08 12.42
N VAL A 31 9.90 9.00 11.27
CA VAL A 31 10.03 7.89 10.32
C VAL A 31 11.45 7.77 9.79
N GLY A 32 12.07 8.89 9.42
CA GLY A 32 13.46 8.91 8.95
C GLY A 32 14.44 8.41 10.01
N ILE A 33 14.25 8.80 11.27
CA ILE A 33 15.05 8.31 12.41
C ILE A 33 14.85 6.81 12.59
N LEU A 34 13.61 6.32 12.58
CA LEU A 34 13.33 4.89 12.71
C LEU A 34 13.94 4.09 11.54
N MET A 35 13.88 4.60 10.31
CA MET A 35 14.51 3.97 9.15
C MET A 35 16.03 3.94 9.31
N GLY A 36 16.64 5.05 9.75
CA GLY A 36 18.08 5.10 10.03
C GLY A 36 18.50 4.09 11.09
N LEU A 37 17.78 4.03 12.21
CA LEU A 37 18.05 3.06 13.28
C LEU A 37 17.87 1.61 12.82
N ALA A 38 16.82 1.32 12.05
CA ALA A 38 16.60 0.00 11.48
C ALA A 38 17.72 -0.40 10.50
N PHE A 39 18.23 0.55 9.71
CA PHE A 39 19.34 0.32 8.80
C PHE A 39 20.64 0.02 9.55
N PHE A 40 20.95 0.78 10.61
CA PHE A 40 22.12 0.53 11.47
C PHE A 40 22.00 -0.77 12.28
N GLY A 41 20.79 -1.23 12.58
CA GLY A 41 20.55 -2.51 13.23
C GLY A 41 20.89 -3.73 12.36
N GLY A 42 21.21 -3.55 11.07
CA GLY A 42 21.57 -4.63 10.15
C GLY A 42 20.41 -5.60 9.84
N ASN A 43 19.21 -5.32 10.33
CA ASN A 43 18.03 -6.15 10.13
C ASN A 43 17.14 -5.54 9.06
N TRP A 44 17.33 -6.00 7.84
CA TRP A 44 16.59 -5.56 6.66
C TRP A 44 15.06 -5.74 6.79
N MET A 45 14.59 -6.69 7.61
CA MET A 45 13.17 -6.90 7.88
C MET A 45 12.58 -5.75 8.71
N GLN A 46 13.34 -5.20 9.67
CA GLN A 46 12.92 -4.03 10.44
C GLN A 46 12.80 -2.79 9.56
N VAL A 47 13.74 -2.61 8.62
CA VAL A 47 13.70 -1.50 7.65
C VAL A 47 12.41 -1.56 6.83
N LEU A 48 12.05 -2.75 6.34
CA LEU A 48 10.79 -2.95 5.61
C LEU A 48 9.57 -2.59 6.45
N VAL A 49 9.43 -3.15 7.64
CA VAL A 49 8.26 -2.87 8.51
C VAL A 49 8.14 -1.39 8.83
N VAL A 50 9.25 -0.74 9.18
CA VAL A 50 9.31 0.69 9.50
C VAL A 50 8.97 1.56 8.29
N SER A 51 9.30 1.13 7.06
CA SER A 51 8.96 1.85 5.83
C SER A 51 7.51 1.67 5.37
N LEU A 52 6.87 0.54 5.71
CA LEU A 52 5.49 0.24 5.27
C LEU A 52 4.44 1.09 5.98
N VAL A 53 4.57 1.28 7.29
CA VAL A 53 3.66 2.12 8.09
C VAL A 53 3.53 3.55 7.53
N PRO A 54 4.62 4.31 7.32
CA PRO A 54 4.54 5.66 6.78
C PRO A 54 4.08 5.67 5.32
N PHE A 55 4.42 4.65 4.52
CA PHE A 55 3.93 4.50 3.16
C PHE A 55 2.39 4.43 3.14
N ILE A 56 1.79 3.56 3.97
CA ILE A 56 0.33 3.43 4.07
C ILE A 56 -0.30 4.70 4.63
N LEU A 57 0.25 5.27 5.70
CA LEU A 57 -0.28 6.49 6.31
C LEU A 57 -0.27 7.65 5.31
N TYR A 58 0.80 7.80 4.54
CA TYR A 58 0.88 8.81 3.49
C TYR A 58 -0.13 8.54 2.36
N ALA A 59 -0.27 7.28 1.92
CA ALA A 59 -1.27 6.89 0.93
C ALA A 59 -2.68 7.28 1.38
N VAL A 60 -3.05 6.92 2.62
CA VAL A 60 -4.38 7.16 3.18
C VAL A 60 -4.65 8.66 3.39
N VAL A 61 -3.70 9.40 3.95
CA VAL A 61 -3.92 10.78 4.43
C VAL A 61 -3.69 11.83 3.35
N LYS A 62 -2.71 11.63 2.46
CA LYS A 62 -2.24 12.69 1.55
C LYS A 62 -2.58 12.39 0.10
N ASN A 63 -1.98 11.33 -0.46
CA ASN A 63 -2.08 11.09 -1.89
C ASN A 63 -1.80 9.62 -2.25
N THR A 64 -2.85 8.83 -2.36
CA THR A 64 -2.77 7.42 -2.79
C THR A 64 -2.22 7.28 -4.22
N MET A 65 -2.52 8.22 -5.12
CA MET A 65 -2.02 8.20 -6.50
C MET A 65 -0.50 8.34 -6.54
N ALA A 66 0.07 9.21 -5.71
CA ALA A 66 1.53 9.34 -5.60
C ALA A 66 2.18 8.03 -5.13
N MET A 67 1.59 7.36 -4.14
CA MET A 67 2.12 6.08 -3.64
C MET A 67 1.94 4.94 -4.65
N PHE A 68 0.85 4.94 -5.41
CA PHE A 68 0.65 4.03 -6.53
C PHE A 68 1.73 4.22 -7.61
N LEU A 69 2.03 5.47 -8.00
CA LEU A 69 3.10 5.77 -8.96
C LEU A 69 4.48 5.36 -8.45
N VAL A 70 4.77 5.59 -7.16
CA VAL A 70 6.01 5.11 -6.53
C VAL A 70 6.11 3.59 -6.63
N TRP A 71 5.03 2.86 -6.31
CA TRP A 71 5.02 1.41 -6.44
C TRP A 71 5.26 0.95 -7.88
N ILE A 72 4.48 1.44 -8.85
CA ILE A 72 4.65 1.03 -10.27
C ILE A 72 6.04 1.38 -10.80
N GLY A 73 6.58 2.55 -10.44
CA GLY A 73 7.91 2.99 -10.88
C GLY A 73 9.06 2.20 -10.25
N THR A 74 8.88 1.70 -9.02
CA THR A 74 9.94 0.97 -8.28
C THR A 74 9.82 -0.55 -8.38
N SER A 75 8.65 -1.09 -8.71
CA SER A 75 8.36 -2.52 -8.80
C SER A 75 9.39 -3.30 -9.66
N PRO A 76 9.75 -2.88 -10.90
CA PRO A 76 10.71 -3.62 -11.72
C PRO A 76 12.09 -3.79 -11.08
N ILE A 77 12.48 -2.83 -10.23
CA ILE A 77 13.74 -2.85 -9.50
C ILE A 77 13.56 -3.71 -8.25
N LEU A 78 12.60 -3.36 -7.39
CA LEU A 78 12.45 -3.92 -6.06
C LEU A 78 12.08 -5.41 -6.05
N THR A 79 11.29 -5.89 -7.01
CA THR A 79 10.83 -7.28 -7.04
C THR A 79 11.98 -8.29 -7.20
N ASN A 80 13.13 -7.86 -7.76
CA ASN A 80 14.33 -8.69 -7.88
C ASN A 80 15.23 -8.65 -6.64
N PHE A 81 15.14 -7.60 -5.82
CA PHE A 81 16.02 -7.41 -4.65
C PHE A 81 15.34 -7.70 -3.32
N VAL A 82 14.00 -7.62 -3.27
CA VAL A 82 13.23 -7.68 -2.04
C VAL A 82 12.18 -8.78 -2.16
N ARG A 83 12.63 -10.00 -1.89
CA ARG A 83 11.78 -11.19 -1.75
C ARG A 83 12.14 -11.88 -0.44
N ILE A 84 11.12 -12.15 0.37
CA ILE A 84 11.26 -12.91 1.61
C ILE A 84 10.63 -14.27 1.37
N ASP A 85 11.48 -15.29 1.29
CA ASP A 85 11.02 -16.67 1.23
C ASP A 85 10.64 -17.11 2.64
N MET A 86 9.34 -17.35 2.86
CA MET A 86 8.78 -17.61 4.20
C MET A 86 8.88 -19.09 4.59
N GLY A 87 9.44 -19.93 3.73
CA GLY A 87 9.59 -21.37 3.94
C GLY A 87 8.36 -22.18 3.52
N ALA A 88 8.37 -23.48 3.84
CA ALA A 88 7.39 -24.44 3.35
C ALA A 88 5.97 -24.12 3.83
N GLY A 89 5.05 -23.91 2.87
CA GLY A 89 3.63 -23.73 3.15
C GLY A 89 3.18 -22.29 3.45
N ILE A 90 4.09 -21.32 3.45
CA ILE A 90 3.75 -19.90 3.65
C ILE A 90 3.99 -19.13 2.34
N PRO A 91 3.06 -18.27 1.91
CA PRO A 91 3.26 -17.49 0.71
C PRO A 91 4.42 -16.50 0.87
N ASP A 92 5.32 -16.45 -0.10
CA ASP A 92 6.45 -15.54 -0.09
C ASP A 92 5.98 -14.08 -0.05
N ILE A 93 6.71 -13.24 0.66
CA ILE A 93 6.41 -11.81 0.70
C ILE A 93 7.24 -11.13 -0.39
N THR A 94 6.55 -10.65 -1.42
CA THR A 94 7.14 -9.80 -2.47
C THR A 94 6.61 -8.37 -2.32
N VAL A 95 7.39 -7.41 -2.81
CA VAL A 95 7.01 -5.99 -2.78
C VAL A 95 5.68 -5.76 -3.50
N ASP A 96 5.44 -6.43 -4.62
CA ASP A 96 4.21 -6.28 -5.38
C ASP A 96 2.97 -6.77 -4.61
N ARG A 97 3.07 -7.92 -3.93
CA ARG A 97 1.99 -8.46 -3.10
C ARG A 97 1.65 -7.51 -1.95
N VAL A 98 2.68 -7.01 -1.27
CA VAL A 98 2.49 -6.10 -0.14
C VAL A 98 1.94 -4.75 -0.60
N ALA A 99 2.55 -4.13 -1.61
CA ALA A 99 2.14 -2.81 -2.09
C ALA A 99 0.71 -2.83 -2.67
N SER A 100 0.37 -3.84 -3.47
CA SER A 100 -0.97 -3.98 -4.04
C SER A 100 -2.05 -4.14 -2.95
N LEU A 101 -1.85 -5.04 -1.96
CA LEU A 101 -2.80 -5.21 -0.85
C LEU A 101 -2.95 -3.94 -0.02
N LEU A 102 -1.84 -3.28 0.30
CA LEU A 102 -1.84 -2.09 1.13
C LEU A 102 -2.50 -0.90 0.45
N LEU A 103 -2.24 -0.68 -0.84
CA LEU A 103 -2.87 0.38 -1.61
C LEU A 103 -4.36 0.10 -1.84
N LEU A 104 -4.72 -1.17 -2.08
CA LEU A 104 -6.13 -1.57 -2.16
C LEU A 104 -6.84 -1.29 -0.82
N MET A 105 -6.22 -1.68 0.30
CA MET A 105 -6.75 -1.42 1.64
C MET A 105 -6.89 0.08 1.91
N ALA A 106 -5.90 0.89 1.53
CA ALA A 106 -5.94 2.34 1.64
C ALA A 106 -7.09 2.95 0.83
N LEU A 107 -7.31 2.48 -0.41
CA LEU A 107 -8.44 2.91 -1.23
C LEU A 107 -9.78 2.54 -0.59
N VAL A 108 -9.95 1.28 -0.15
CA VAL A 108 -11.17 0.82 0.51
C VAL A 108 -11.45 1.63 1.77
N PHE A 109 -10.42 1.95 2.54
CA PHE A 109 -10.53 2.79 3.73
C PHE A 109 -10.98 4.22 3.39
N GLN A 110 -10.39 4.84 2.37
CA GLN A 110 -10.81 6.18 1.89
C GLN A 110 -12.27 6.19 1.43
N VAL A 111 -12.73 5.11 0.80
CA VAL A 111 -14.12 4.95 0.37
C VAL A 111 -15.04 4.78 1.58
N ALA A 112 -14.65 3.96 2.56
CA ALA A 112 -15.40 3.76 3.81
C ALA A 112 -15.56 5.08 4.59
N LEU A 113 -14.52 5.91 4.61
CA LEU A 113 -14.55 7.25 5.22
C LEU A 113 -15.21 8.33 4.33
N LYS A 114 -15.77 7.96 3.17
CA LYS A 114 -16.38 8.89 2.19
C LYS A 114 -15.44 9.99 1.70
N MET A 115 -14.13 9.77 1.78
CA MET A 115 -13.12 10.69 1.21
C MET A 115 -13.03 10.55 -0.31
N ARG A 116 -13.51 9.43 -0.87
CA ARG A 116 -13.46 9.10 -2.29
C ARG A 116 -14.70 8.33 -2.71
N THR A 117 -15.16 8.56 -3.93
CA THR A 117 -16.23 7.77 -4.57
C THR A 117 -15.62 6.85 -5.62
N LEU A 118 -16.00 5.57 -5.58
CA LEU A 118 -15.54 4.60 -6.59
C LEU A 118 -16.29 4.82 -7.90
N ARG A 119 -15.57 4.67 -9.01
CA ARG A 119 -16.19 4.57 -10.32
C ARG A 119 -16.88 3.20 -10.41
N ARG A 120 -18.02 3.17 -11.11
CA ARG A 120 -18.79 1.93 -11.32
C ARG A 120 -17.92 0.88 -12.02
N MET A 121 -18.07 -0.38 -11.62
CA MET A 121 -17.36 -1.47 -12.27
C MET A 121 -17.82 -1.64 -13.72
N ALA A 122 -16.87 -1.64 -14.64
CA ALA A 122 -17.05 -1.89 -16.06
C ALA A 122 -17.14 -3.40 -16.30
N PRO A 123 -17.73 -3.85 -17.43
CA PRO A 123 -17.84 -5.27 -17.76
C PRO A 123 -16.49 -6.01 -17.74
N VAL A 124 -15.40 -5.34 -18.15
CA VAL A 124 -14.05 -5.92 -18.13
C VAL A 124 -13.61 -6.33 -16.73
N GLU A 125 -13.88 -5.52 -15.70
CA GLU A 125 -13.50 -5.84 -14.32
C GLU A 125 -14.30 -7.01 -13.78
N TRP A 126 -15.59 -7.10 -14.15
CA TRP A 126 -16.42 -8.25 -13.83
C TRP A 126 -15.89 -9.54 -14.44
N VAL A 127 -15.41 -9.49 -15.69
CA VAL A 127 -14.79 -10.64 -16.35
C VAL A 127 -13.49 -11.03 -15.66
N MET A 128 -12.63 -10.07 -15.30
CA MET A 128 -11.39 -10.35 -14.56
C MET A 128 -11.68 -11.02 -13.20
N LEU A 129 -12.66 -10.50 -12.45
CA LEU A 129 -13.13 -11.11 -11.19
C LEU A 129 -13.69 -12.52 -11.41
N ALA A 130 -14.49 -12.72 -12.47
CA ALA A 130 -15.04 -14.03 -12.79
C ALA A 130 -13.93 -15.04 -13.10
N ILE A 131 -12.92 -14.65 -13.89
CA ILE A 131 -11.75 -15.50 -14.17
C ILE A 131 -11.03 -15.86 -12.87
N PHE A 132 -10.76 -14.88 -12.00
CA PHE A 132 -10.15 -15.12 -10.70
C PHE A 132 -10.95 -16.14 -9.87
N LEU A 133 -12.27 -15.98 -9.77
CA LEU A 133 -13.15 -16.88 -9.03
C LEU A 133 -13.18 -18.30 -9.60
N VAL A 134 -13.16 -18.44 -10.93
CA VAL A 134 -13.13 -19.74 -11.61
C VAL A 134 -11.83 -20.50 -11.35
N LEU A 135 -10.72 -19.80 -11.07
CA LEU A 135 -9.42 -20.42 -10.81
C LEU A 135 -9.22 -20.85 -9.35
N LEU A 136 -10.00 -20.31 -8.40
CA LEU A 136 -9.88 -20.65 -6.98
C LEU A 136 -10.03 -22.16 -6.68
N PRO A 137 -10.99 -22.90 -7.28
CA PRO A 137 -11.07 -24.36 -7.09
C PRO A 137 -9.82 -25.10 -7.58
N GLY A 138 -9.11 -24.54 -8.56
CA GLY A 138 -7.85 -25.09 -9.07
C GLY A 138 -6.74 -25.06 -8.03
N VAL A 139 -6.69 -24.02 -7.19
CA VAL A 139 -5.74 -23.91 -6.07
C VAL A 139 -5.90 -25.05 -5.09
N ALA A 140 -7.14 -25.35 -4.70
CA ALA A 140 -7.44 -26.41 -3.73
C ALA A 140 -7.12 -27.82 -4.26
N ARG A 141 -7.05 -27.99 -5.58
CA ARG A 141 -6.73 -29.27 -6.24
C ARG A 141 -5.27 -29.39 -6.67
N ALA A 142 -4.50 -28.31 -6.57
CA ALA A 142 -3.09 -28.31 -6.95
C ALA A 142 -2.27 -29.17 -5.98
N ARG A 143 -1.19 -29.80 -6.49
CA ARG A 143 -0.23 -30.53 -5.65
C ARG A 143 0.43 -29.61 -4.61
N GLU A 144 0.67 -28.36 -4.99
CA GLU A 144 1.23 -27.31 -4.14
C GLU A 144 0.27 -26.10 -4.11
N PRO A 145 -0.73 -26.11 -3.21
CA PRO A 145 -1.79 -25.10 -3.19
C PRO A 145 -1.26 -23.69 -2.91
N VAL A 146 -0.22 -23.58 -2.08
CA VAL A 146 0.38 -22.27 -1.74
C VAL A 146 1.06 -21.66 -2.95
N ALA A 147 1.88 -22.42 -3.68
CA ALA A 147 2.53 -21.96 -4.90
C ALA A 147 1.52 -21.63 -6.01
N ALA A 148 0.46 -22.44 -6.15
CA ALA A 148 -0.61 -22.15 -7.10
C ALA A 148 -1.37 -20.86 -6.75
N GLY A 149 -1.67 -20.63 -5.47
CA GLY A 149 -2.33 -19.42 -5.00
C GLY A 149 -1.46 -18.17 -5.20
N GLN A 150 -0.17 -18.28 -4.90
CA GLN A 150 0.83 -17.24 -5.20
C GLN A 150 0.86 -16.87 -6.69
N LEU A 151 0.88 -17.86 -7.57
CA LEU A 151 0.93 -17.64 -9.02
C LEU A 151 -0.35 -16.94 -9.53
N ILE A 152 -1.53 -17.36 -9.06
CA ILE A 152 -2.79 -16.68 -9.37
C ILE A 152 -2.78 -15.25 -8.84
N TYR A 153 -2.26 -15.05 -7.64
CA TYR A 153 -2.14 -13.71 -7.07
C TYR A 153 -1.30 -12.80 -7.98
N ASP A 154 -0.12 -13.26 -8.38
CA ASP A 154 0.82 -12.45 -9.15
C ASP A 154 0.35 -12.21 -10.59
N GLN A 155 -0.23 -13.22 -11.24
CA GLN A 155 -0.61 -13.15 -12.65
C GLN A 155 -1.98 -12.51 -12.88
N ILE A 156 -2.88 -12.55 -11.89
CA ILE A 156 -4.28 -12.15 -12.07
C ILE A 156 -4.68 -11.08 -11.08
N LEU A 157 -4.49 -11.34 -9.78
CA LEU A 157 -4.98 -10.42 -8.76
C LEU A 157 -4.17 -9.13 -8.71
N THR A 158 -2.84 -9.19 -8.84
CA THR A 158 -1.97 -8.01 -8.82
C THR A 158 -2.26 -7.07 -10.00
N PRO A 159 -2.33 -7.54 -11.26
CA PRO A 159 -2.74 -6.70 -12.39
C PRO A 159 -4.16 -6.16 -12.26
N PHE A 160 -5.09 -6.97 -11.74
CA PHE A 160 -6.45 -6.52 -11.46
C PHE A 160 -6.47 -5.38 -10.45
N ILE A 161 -5.75 -5.51 -9.33
CA ILE A 161 -5.63 -4.47 -8.30
C ILE A 161 -4.98 -3.21 -8.90
N ALA A 162 -3.90 -3.35 -9.67
CA ALA A 162 -3.23 -2.23 -10.32
C ALA A 162 -4.17 -1.49 -11.28
N PHE A 163 -4.92 -2.22 -12.11
CA PHE A 163 -5.93 -1.64 -13.00
C PHE A 163 -7.05 -0.94 -12.23
N PHE A 164 -7.57 -1.59 -11.19
CA PHE A 164 -8.63 -1.06 -10.35
C PHE A 164 -8.19 0.21 -9.61
N LEU A 165 -6.97 0.23 -9.07
CA LEU A 165 -6.36 1.41 -8.47
C LEU A 165 -6.21 2.52 -9.52
N ALA A 166 -5.58 2.25 -10.66
CA ALA A 166 -5.38 3.25 -11.72
C ALA A 166 -6.69 3.91 -12.19
N LYS A 167 -7.80 3.17 -12.19
CA LYS A 167 -9.12 3.69 -12.56
C LYS A 167 -9.75 4.57 -11.47
N ASN A 168 -9.50 4.24 -10.20
CA ASN A 168 -10.20 4.83 -9.06
C ASN A 168 -9.38 5.83 -8.26
N LEU A 169 -8.07 5.96 -8.53
CA LEU A 169 -7.15 6.94 -7.94
C LEU A 169 -7.14 8.28 -8.66
#